data_AF-A0A1I6GCA3-F1
#
_entry.id   AF-A0A1I6GCA3-F1
#
_cell.length_a   1.000
_cell.length_b   1.000
_cell.length_c   1.000
_cell.angle_alpha   90.00
_cell.angle_beta   90.00
_cell.angle_gamma   90.00
#
_symmetry.space_group_name_H-M   'P 1'
#
loop_
_entity.id
_entity.type
_entity.pdbx_description
1 polymer ?
#
loop_
_entity_poly.entity_id
_entity_poly.type
_entity_poly.pdbx_seq_one_letter_code
_entity_poly.pdbx_strand_id
1 'polypeptide(L)'
;MSSLTCEQAAALISGFMDNELTQQQQQQLHLHLATCTTCRAELATLQDLREQLRQAVPKSYDSQLMTAFAADKPSRWAFTAGWTLILITIVPLLIYALFSFWTDNSVPMLVKVVSSGLGVGFLLLLGAVARQRWVAAKNDRYKKVQL
;
A
#
# COMPACT_ATOMS: atom_id res chain seq x y z
N MET A 1 4.25 26.56 39.86
CA MET A 1 4.58 26.35 38.44
C MET A 1 5.43 25.10 38.37
N SER A 2 4.82 23.99 37.94
CA SER A 2 5.46 22.67 37.99
C SER A 2 6.64 22.62 37.03
N SER A 3 7.84 22.53 37.57
CA SER A 3 9.06 22.33 36.81
C SER A 3 9.00 20.96 36.13
N LEU A 4 9.03 20.96 34.80
CA LEU A 4 9.10 19.75 33.98
C LEU A 4 10.29 18.88 34.42
N THR A 5 10.06 17.61 34.72
CA THR A 5 11.10 16.70 35.22
C THR A 5 11.94 16.16 34.06
N CYS A 6 13.18 15.73 34.32
CA CYS A 6 14.04 15.17 33.27
C CYS A 6 13.43 13.93 32.59
N GLU A 7 12.67 13.12 33.32
CA GLU A 7 11.95 11.96 32.77
C GLU A 7 10.86 12.38 31.76
N GLN A 8 10.11 13.44 32.06
CA GLN A 8 9.14 14.01 31.14
C GLN A 8 9.84 14.68 29.94
N ALA A 9 11.01 15.30 30.16
CA ALA A 9 11.81 15.89 29.09
C ALA A 9 12.31 14.83 28.10
N ALA A 10 12.73 13.64 28.57
CA ALA A 10 13.17 12.55 27.71
C ALA A 10 12.06 12.10 26.74
N ALA A 11 10.82 11.97 27.22
CA ALA A 11 9.67 11.65 26.36
C ALA A 11 9.42 12.75 25.31
N LEU A 12 9.52 14.03 25.72
CA LEU A 12 9.38 15.16 24.79
C LEU A 12 10.53 15.22 23.77
N ILE A 13 11.76 14.86 24.16
CA ILE A 13 12.92 14.81 23.25
C ILE A 13 12.68 13.80 22.13
N SER A 14 12.13 12.61 22.43
CA SER A 14 11.77 11.63 21.41
C SER A 14 10.71 12.19 20.46
N GLY A 15 9.61 12.73 20.98
CA GLY A 15 8.57 13.35 20.15
C GLY A 15 9.07 14.54 19.33
N PHE A 16 10.09 15.26 19.81
CA PHE A 16 10.74 16.32 19.05
C PHE A 16 11.55 15.77 17.86
N MET A 17 12.24 14.64 18.03
CA MET A 17 13.00 13.98 16.95
C MET A 17 12.10 13.51 15.80
N ASP A 18 10.85 13.16 16.14
CA ASP A 18 9.83 12.68 15.21
C ASP A 18 8.92 13.80 14.65
N ASN A 19 9.09 15.05 15.10
CA ASN A 19 8.22 16.20 14.79
C ASN A 19 6.75 16.04 15.23
N GLU A 20 6.49 15.33 16.34
CA GLU A 20 5.14 15.05 16.84
C GLU A 20 4.71 15.95 18.01
N LEU A 21 5.57 16.88 18.45
CA LEU A 21 5.24 17.79 19.54
C LEU A 21 4.27 18.90 19.11
N THR A 22 3.30 19.17 19.97
CA THR A 22 2.50 20.39 19.90
C THR A 22 3.34 21.63 20.23
N GLN A 23 2.90 22.83 19.81
CA GLN A 23 3.61 24.08 20.12
C GLN A 23 3.84 24.30 21.62
N GLN A 24 2.85 23.95 22.46
CA GLN A 24 2.96 24.07 23.90
C GLN A 24 4.04 23.14 24.47
N GLN A 25 4.11 21.90 23.99
CA GLN A 25 5.13 20.93 24.41
C GLN A 25 6.53 21.33 23.95
N GLN A 26 6.68 21.87 22.75
CA GLN A 26 7.95 22.43 22.29
C GLN A 26 8.43 23.57 23.20
N GLN A 27 7.56 24.52 23.55
CA GLN A 27 7.93 25.62 24.44
C GLN A 27 8.38 25.11 25.82
N GLN A 28 7.67 24.14 26.39
CA GLN A 28 8.03 23.52 27.67
C GLN A 28 9.39 22.82 27.60
N LEU A 29 9.65 22.07 26.52
CA LEU A 29 10.94 21.42 26.30
C LEU A 29 12.07 22.46 26.15
N HIS A 30 11.87 23.53 25.39
CA HIS A 30 12.87 24.59 25.21
C HIS A 30 13.25 25.28 26.54
N LEU A 31 12.26 25.57 27.39
CA LEU A 31 12.51 26.13 28.72
C LEU A 31 13.31 25.17 29.61
N HIS A 32 13.00 23.86 29.55
CA HIS A 32 13.74 22.85 30.29
C HIS A 32 15.19 22.71 29.79
N LEU A 33 15.39 22.66 28.47
CA LEU A 33 16.73 22.58 27.86
C LEU A 33 17.61 23.79 28.17
N ALA A 34 17.03 24.98 28.36
CA ALA A 34 17.79 26.16 28.77
C ALA A 34 18.44 26.02 30.15
N THR A 35 17.83 25.23 31.05
CA THR A 35 18.26 25.08 32.44
C THR A 35 18.99 23.77 32.71
N CYS A 36 18.63 22.69 32.00
CA CYS A 36 19.17 21.36 32.19
C CYS A 36 20.28 21.04 31.18
N THR A 37 21.48 20.71 31.67
CA THR A 37 22.63 20.34 30.81
C THR A 37 22.58 18.87 30.37
N THR A 38 22.04 17.98 31.19
CA THR A 38 21.96 16.53 30.89
C THR A 38 21.01 16.26 29.73
N CYS A 39 19.79 16.80 29.77
CA CYS A 39 18.82 16.65 28.68
C CYS A 39 19.29 17.30 27.37
N ARG A 40 20.11 18.36 27.44
CA ARG A 40 20.78 18.94 26.26
C ARG A 40 21.79 17.97 25.64
N ALA A 41 22.60 17.33 26.48
CA ALA A 41 23.56 16.34 26.02
C ALA A 41 22.84 15.14 25.37
N GLU A 42 21.76 14.64 25.97
CA GLU A 42 20.94 13.56 25.40
C GLU A 42 20.38 13.93 24.02
N LEU A 43 19.74 15.10 23.89
CA LEU A 43 19.23 15.56 22.60
C LEU A 43 20.35 15.65 21.54
N ALA A 44 21.52 16.18 21.90
CA ALA A 44 22.66 16.27 21.00
C ALA A 44 23.16 14.88 20.55
N THR A 45 23.24 13.90 21.46
CA THR A 45 23.64 12.52 21.12
C THR A 45 22.67 11.85 20.16
N LEU A 46 21.36 12.04 20.36
CA LEU A 46 20.33 11.49 19.47
C LEU A 46 20.35 12.14 18.08
N GLN A 47 20.60 13.46 18.03
CA GLN A 47 20.74 14.19 16.77
C GLN A 47 21.96 13.72 15.97
N ASP A 48 23.09 13.54 16.66
CA ASP A 48 24.33 13.04 16.05
C ASP A 48 24.16 11.61 15.52
N LEU A 49 23.57 10.71 16.32
CA LEU A 49 23.27 9.35 15.88
C LEU A 49 22.35 9.33 14.65
N ARG A 50 21.31 10.17 14.62
CA ARG A 50 20.40 10.27 13.46
C ARG A 50 21.15 10.71 12.20
N GLU A 51 22.08 11.64 12.34
CA GLU A 51 22.87 12.14 11.21
C GLU A 51 23.86 11.08 10.70
N GLN A 52 24.53 10.37 11.61
CA GLN A 52 25.39 9.24 11.25
C GLN A 52 24.60 8.14 10.53
N LEU A 53 23.40 7.79 11.00
CA LEU A 53 22.53 6.83 10.34
C LEU A 53 22.09 7.31 8.95
N ARG A 54 21.76 8.59 8.78
CA ARG A 54 21.42 9.17 7.47
C ARG A 54 22.57 9.11 6.48
N GLN A 55 23.81 9.22 6.95
CA GLN A 55 25.01 9.14 6.11
C GLN A 55 25.41 7.69 5.82
N ALA A 56 25.15 6.77 6.76
CA ALA A 56 25.42 5.35 6.60
C ALA A 56 24.44 4.65 5.65
N VAL A 57 23.20 5.16 5.52
CA VAL A 57 22.21 4.64 4.57
C VAL A 57 22.47 5.22 3.18
N PRO A 58 22.84 4.41 2.17
CA PRO A 58 23.04 4.89 0.81
C PRO A 58 21.74 5.47 0.25
N LYS A 59 21.71 6.77 -0.11
CA LYS A 59 20.58 7.43 -0.78
C LYS A 59 20.18 6.79 -2.13
N SER A 60 21.01 5.90 -2.67
CA SER A 60 20.85 5.31 -4.00
C SER A 60 19.98 4.05 -4.06
N TYR A 61 19.40 3.59 -2.93
CA TYR A 61 18.72 2.29 -2.93
C TYR A 61 17.30 2.31 -3.53
N ASP A 62 16.65 3.47 -3.65
CA ASP A 62 15.23 3.50 -4.02
C ASP A 62 15.01 3.59 -5.54
N SER A 63 15.62 4.55 -6.23
CA SER A 63 15.31 4.78 -7.66
C SER A 63 15.98 3.81 -8.63
N GLN A 64 17.20 3.34 -8.34
CA GLN A 64 17.95 2.45 -9.25
C GLN A 64 17.47 0.99 -9.20
N LEU A 65 17.07 0.48 -8.03
CA LEU A 65 16.47 -0.85 -7.93
C LEU A 65 15.05 -0.87 -8.50
N MET A 66 14.24 0.15 -8.22
CA MET A 66 12.90 0.30 -8.81
C MET A 66 12.96 0.35 -10.34
N THR A 67 13.94 1.07 -10.92
CA THR A 67 14.12 1.13 -12.38
C THR A 67 14.67 -0.17 -12.97
N ALA A 68 15.54 -0.89 -12.25
CA ALA A 68 16.04 -2.20 -12.67
C ALA A 68 14.90 -3.25 -12.76
N PHE A 69 14.02 -3.30 -11.76
CA PHE A 69 12.84 -4.18 -11.81
C PHE A 69 11.79 -3.72 -12.82
N ALA A 70 11.61 -2.41 -13.02
CA ALA A 70 10.69 -1.88 -14.03
C ALA A 70 11.17 -2.09 -15.47
N ALA A 71 12.49 -2.18 -15.68
CA ALA A 71 13.11 -2.43 -16.98
C ALA A 71 12.99 -3.89 -17.41
N ASP A 72 12.79 -4.81 -16.47
CA ASP A 72 12.58 -6.22 -16.74
C ASP A 72 11.18 -6.42 -17.32
N LYS A 73 11.06 -6.15 -18.62
CA LYS A 73 9.80 -6.31 -19.35
C LYS A 73 9.56 -7.80 -19.48
N PRO A 74 8.56 -8.37 -18.78
CA PRO A 74 8.14 -9.72 -19.06
C PRO A 74 7.93 -9.86 -20.56
N SER A 75 8.47 -10.93 -21.14
CA SER A 75 8.30 -11.23 -22.55
C SER A 75 6.82 -11.16 -22.90
N ARG A 76 6.42 -10.10 -23.62
CA ARG A 76 5.01 -9.86 -23.98
C ARG A 76 4.45 -11.04 -24.76
N TRP A 77 5.31 -11.78 -25.49
CA TRP A 77 4.92 -12.97 -26.22
C TRP A 77 4.61 -14.14 -25.28
N ALA A 78 5.41 -14.38 -24.25
CA ALA A 78 5.17 -15.47 -23.29
C ALA A 78 3.90 -15.24 -22.49
N PHE A 79 3.67 -13.98 -22.06
CA PHE A 79 2.44 -13.60 -21.36
C PHE A 79 1.22 -13.74 -22.26
N THR A 80 1.28 -13.27 -23.51
CA THR A 80 0.14 -13.36 -24.43
C THR A 80 -0.18 -14.83 -24.76
N ALA A 81 0.85 -15.63 -25.07
CA ALA A 81 0.69 -17.06 -25.38
C ALA A 81 0.11 -17.85 -24.20
N GLY A 82 0.58 -17.57 -22.98
CA GLY A 82 0.05 -18.16 -21.75
C GLY A 82 -1.43 -17.86 -21.56
N TRP A 83 -1.82 -16.58 -21.68
CA TRP A 83 -3.23 -16.18 -21.56
C TRP A 83 -4.11 -16.78 -22.66
N THR A 84 -3.63 -16.89 -23.90
CA THR A 84 -4.42 -17.51 -24.98
C THR A 84 -4.68 -18.99 -24.71
N LEU A 85 -3.67 -19.74 -24.24
CA LEU A 85 -3.82 -21.15 -23.95
C LEU A 85 -4.81 -21.38 -22.79
N ILE A 86 -4.70 -20.58 -21.73
CA ILE A 86 -5.64 -20.60 -20.59
C ILE A 86 -7.06 -20.32 -21.06
N LEU A 87 -7.28 -19.26 -21.85
CA LEU A 87 -8.62 -18.90 -22.32
C LEU A 87 -9.22 -19.98 -23.23
N ILE A 88 -8.42 -20.57 -24.11
CA ILE A 88 -8.85 -21.66 -24.99
C ILE A 88 -9.26 -22.90 -24.18
N THR A 89 -8.65 -23.16 -23.03
CA THR A 89 -9.02 -24.32 -22.19
C THR A 89 -10.17 -24.01 -21.23
N ILE A 90 -10.13 -22.90 -20.53
CA ILE A 90 -11.11 -22.56 -19.49
C ILE A 90 -12.48 -22.27 -20.09
N VAL A 91 -12.55 -21.55 -21.21
CA VAL A 91 -13.85 -21.14 -21.78
C VAL A 91 -14.70 -22.34 -22.19
N PRO A 92 -14.21 -23.33 -22.97
CA PRO A 92 -14.97 -24.54 -23.27
C PRO A 92 -15.35 -25.36 -22.03
N LEU A 93 -14.45 -25.45 -21.04
CA LEU A 93 -14.72 -26.18 -19.79
C LEU A 93 -15.87 -25.52 -19.02
N LEU A 94 -15.86 -24.19 -18.88
CA LEU A 94 -16.95 -23.46 -18.24
C LEU A 94 -18.27 -23.61 -19.01
N ILE A 95 -18.23 -23.55 -20.34
CA ILE A 95 -19.42 -23.78 -21.17
C ILE A 95 -19.98 -25.19 -20.95
N TYR A 96 -19.11 -26.20 -20.96
CA TYR A 96 -19.52 -27.59 -20.72
C TYR A 96 -20.08 -27.78 -19.31
N ALA A 97 -19.45 -27.20 -18.29
CA ALA A 97 -19.91 -27.24 -16.91
C ALA A 97 -21.29 -26.58 -16.75
N LEU A 98 -21.50 -25.41 -17.36
CA LEU A 98 -22.80 -24.72 -17.36
C LEU A 98 -23.87 -25.54 -18.09
N PHE A 99 -23.54 -26.08 -19.27
CA PHE A 99 -24.46 -26.89 -20.06
C PHE A 99 -24.87 -28.17 -19.31
N SER A 100 -23.90 -28.91 -18.77
CA SER A 100 -24.16 -30.13 -18.00
C SER A 100 -24.98 -29.84 -16.74
N PHE A 101 -24.65 -28.78 -16.00
CA PHE A 101 -25.42 -28.35 -14.82
C PHE A 101 -26.87 -28.00 -15.15
N TRP A 102 -27.13 -27.34 -16.27
CA TRP A 102 -28.50 -27.02 -16.70
C TRP A 102 -29.27 -28.24 -17.18
N THR A 103 -28.61 -29.18 -17.85
CA THR A 103 -29.24 -30.39 -18.41
C THR A 103 -29.45 -31.49 -17.37
N ASP A 104 -28.72 -31.47 -16.25
CA ASP A 104 -28.82 -32.46 -15.19
C ASP A 104 -30.14 -32.37 -14.42
N ASN A 105 -30.98 -33.40 -14.50
CA ASN A 105 -32.30 -33.42 -13.86
C ASN A 105 -32.24 -33.79 -12.36
N SER A 106 -31.06 -34.15 -11.84
CA SER A 106 -30.87 -34.48 -10.42
C SER A 106 -30.87 -33.25 -9.52
N VAL A 107 -30.55 -32.07 -10.08
CA VAL A 107 -30.46 -30.81 -9.33
C VAL A 107 -31.80 -30.07 -9.37
N PRO A 108 -32.36 -29.69 -8.20
CA PRO A 108 -33.60 -28.94 -8.14
C PRO A 108 -33.54 -27.61 -8.91
N MET A 109 -34.63 -27.25 -9.59
CA MET A 109 -34.73 -26.02 -10.39
C MET A 109 -34.37 -24.75 -9.60
N LEU A 110 -34.80 -24.67 -8.33
CA LEU A 110 -34.50 -23.53 -7.46
C LEU A 110 -33.00 -23.33 -7.26
N VAL A 111 -32.25 -24.42 -7.06
CA VAL A 111 -30.79 -24.36 -6.85
C VAL A 111 -30.10 -23.82 -8.10
N LYS A 112 -30.54 -24.23 -9.29
CA LYS A 112 -29.99 -23.74 -10.56
C LYS A 112 -30.23 -22.25 -10.76
N VAL A 113 -31.43 -21.77 -10.45
CA VAL A 113 -31.78 -20.34 -10.59
C VAL A 113 -31.02 -19.48 -9.57
N VAL A 114 -30.93 -19.92 -8.31
CA VAL A 114 -30.22 -19.16 -7.27
C VAL A 114 -28.72 -19.13 -7.54
N SER A 115 -28.09 -20.26 -7.89
CA SER A 115 -26.65 -20.31 -8.15
C SER A 115 -26.25 -19.53 -9.41
N SER A 116 -27.03 -19.63 -10.49
CA SER A 116 -26.81 -18.85 -11.71
C SER A 116 -27.04 -17.35 -11.48
N GLY A 117 -28.09 -16.97 -10.73
CA GLY A 117 -28.35 -15.59 -10.34
C GLY A 117 -27.21 -14.99 -9.54
N LEU A 118 -26.65 -15.74 -8.59
CA LEU A 118 -25.48 -15.32 -7.82
C LEU A 118 -24.25 -15.12 -8.72
N GLY A 119 -23.98 -16.06 -9.64
CA GLY A 119 -22.87 -15.98 -10.57
C GLY A 119 -22.98 -14.78 -11.51
N VAL A 120 -24.15 -14.56 -12.11
CA VAL A 120 -24.41 -13.41 -12.98
C VAL A 120 -24.32 -12.10 -12.20
N GLY A 121 -24.91 -12.03 -11.01
CA GLY A 121 -24.82 -10.86 -10.15
C GLY A 121 -23.37 -10.48 -9.80
N PHE A 122 -22.56 -11.48 -9.46
CA PHE A 122 -21.13 -11.28 -9.19
C PHE A 122 -20.38 -10.76 -10.43
N LEU A 123 -20.61 -11.34 -11.61
CA LEU A 123 -20.01 -10.87 -12.87
C LEU A 123 -20.42 -9.45 -13.23
N LEU A 124 -21.68 -9.07 -12.99
CA LEU A 124 -22.16 -7.69 -13.21
C LEU A 124 -21.46 -6.69 -12.27
N LEU A 125 -21.30 -7.02 -10.99
CA LEU A 125 -20.58 -6.18 -10.04
C LEU A 125 -19.11 -6.01 -10.44
N LEU A 126 -18.44 -7.10 -10.81
CA LEU A 126 -17.07 -7.04 -11.32
C LEU A 126 -16.98 -6.19 -12.59
N GLY A 127 -17.92 -6.35 -13.53
CA GLY A 127 -18.00 -5.55 -14.75
C GLY A 127 -18.21 -4.06 -14.44
N ALA A 128 -19.03 -3.72 -13.44
CA ALA A 128 -19.26 -2.35 -13.01
C ALA A 128 -17.99 -1.72 -12.41
N VAL A 129 -17.30 -2.43 -11.52
CA VAL A 129 -16.04 -1.97 -10.93
C VAL A 129 -14.94 -1.86 -11.99
N ALA A 130 -14.84 -2.84 -12.89
CA ALA A 130 -13.89 -2.81 -14.00
C ALA A 130 -14.16 -1.60 -14.92
N ARG A 131 -15.42 -1.30 -15.23
CA ARG A 131 -15.81 -0.11 -15.99
C ARG A 131 -15.42 1.18 -15.25
N GLN A 132 -15.73 1.27 -13.96
CA GLN A 132 -15.37 2.44 -13.14
C GLN A 132 -13.85 2.64 -13.13
N ARG A 133 -13.08 1.57 -12.93
CA ARG A 133 -11.62 1.60 -12.97
C ARG A 133 -11.09 1.98 -14.34
N TRP A 134 -11.69 1.48 -15.43
CA TRP A 134 -11.26 1.81 -16.78
C TRP A 134 -11.53 3.28 -17.15
N VAL A 135 -12.66 3.83 -16.71
CA VAL A 135 -12.97 5.26 -16.86
C VAL A 135 -12.03 6.12 -16.02
N ALA A 136 -11.81 5.76 -14.74
CA ALA A 136 -10.88 6.47 -13.86
C ALA A 136 -9.44 6.44 -14.40
N ALA A 137 -8.97 5.29 -14.88
CA ALA A 137 -7.62 5.13 -15.44
C ALA A 137 -7.41 5.93 -16.74
N LYS A 138 -8.47 6.17 -17.52
CA LYS A 138 -8.41 7.06 -18.70
C LYS A 138 -8.28 8.53 -18.29
N ASN A 139 -8.84 8.91 -17.15
CA ASN A 139 -8.93 10.31 -16.69
C ASN A 139 -7.96 10.65 -15.54
N ASP A 140 -6.97 9.79 -15.29
CA ASP A 140 -6.01 9.97 -14.21
C ASP A 140 -4.99 11.06 -14.55
N ARG A 141 -5.11 12.20 -13.85
CA ARG A 141 -4.21 13.38 -13.99
C ARG A 141 -2.78 13.11 -13.52
N TYR A 142 -2.57 12.10 -12.67
CA TYR A 142 -1.24 11.81 -12.10
C TYR A 142 -0.41 10.86 -12.98
N LYS A 143 -0.98 10.33 -14.07
CA LYS A 143 -0.27 9.46 -15.02
C LYS A 143 0.97 10.10 -15.68
N LYS A 144 1.10 11.43 -15.61
CA LYS A 144 2.21 12.21 -16.19
C LYS A 144 3.19 12.76 -15.16
N VAL A 145 2.96 12.55 -13.87
CA VAL A 145 3.87 13.04 -12.83
C VAL A 145 4.88 11.93 -12.55
N GLN A 146 6.12 12.13 -13.00
CA GLN A 146 7.26 11.31 -12.60
C GLN A 146 7.70 11.80 -11.22
N LEU A 147 7.65 10.92 -10.22
CA LEU A 147 8.22 11.14 -8.88
C LEU A 147 9.73 10.96 -8.92
#